data_AF-A0A2L2YZQ7-F1
#
_entry.id   AF-A0A2L2YZQ7-F1
#
_cell.length_a   1.000
_cell.length_b   1.000
_cell.length_c   1.000
_cell.angle_alpha   90.00
_cell.angle_beta   90.00
_cell.angle_gamma   90.00
#
_symmetry.space_group_name_H-M   'P 1'
#
loop_
_entity.id
_entity.type
_entity.pdbx_description
1 polymer ?
#
loop_
_entity_poly.entity_id
_entity_poly.type
_entity_poly.pdbx_seq_one_letter_code
_entity_poly.pdbx_strand_id
1 'polypeptide(L)'
;KSLYRIYSDPPSVLLDPVGLYEGPAVFLIGTKSVMDMRSHMPHIRGHFPNAEFIEFVGGYHSLHAQFREETADTVVQVLNKYNI
;
A
#
# COMPACT_ATOMS: atom_id res chain seq x y z
N LYS A 1 -20.86 -11.97 -0.15
CA LYS A 1 -20.00 -12.37 0.99
C LYS A 1 -19.56 -11.09 1.69
N SER A 2 -20.00 -10.87 2.93
CA SER A 2 -19.84 -9.59 3.65
C SER A 2 -18.42 -9.43 4.20
N LEU A 3 -17.85 -8.23 4.05
CA LEU A 3 -16.52 -7.83 4.56
C LEU A 3 -16.34 -8.10 6.07
N TYR A 4 -17.45 -8.18 6.82
CA TYR A 4 -17.46 -8.46 8.25
C TYR A 4 -16.85 -9.82 8.63
N ARG A 5 -16.90 -10.83 7.75
CA ARG A 5 -16.42 -12.18 8.11
C ARG A 5 -14.89 -12.30 8.18
N ILE A 6 -14.16 -11.41 7.51
CA ILE A 6 -12.68 -11.43 7.49
C ILE A 6 -12.11 -10.94 8.83
N TYR A 7 -12.82 -10.04 9.53
CA TYR A 7 -12.38 -9.50 10.83
C TYR A 7 -12.78 -10.36 12.04
N SER A 8 -13.55 -11.44 11.84
CA SER A 8 -14.07 -12.28 12.94
C SER A 8 -13.32 -13.60 13.11
N ASP A 9 -12.32 -13.89 12.28
CA ASP A 9 -11.57 -15.15 12.31
C ASP A 9 -10.10 -14.89 12.72
N PRO A 10 -9.81 -14.78 14.03
CA PRO A 10 -8.50 -14.39 14.54
C PRO A 10 -7.30 -15.25 14.07
N PRO A 11 -7.43 -16.55 13.74
CA PRO A 11 -6.29 -17.34 13.23
C PRO A 11 -5.81 -16.88 11.86
N SER A 12 -6.71 -16.33 11.02
CA SER A 12 -6.36 -15.90 9.66
C SER A 12 -5.61 -14.56 9.62
N VAL A 13 -5.75 -13.76 10.68
CA VAL A 13 -5.06 -12.46 10.84
C VAL A 13 -3.61 -12.65 11.33
N LEU A 14 -3.27 -13.83 11.86
CA LEU A 14 -1.98 -14.14 12.49
C LEU A 14 -1.02 -14.92 11.58
N LEU A 15 -1.44 -15.32 10.39
CA LEU A 15 -0.55 -16.02 9.46
C LEU A 15 0.27 -14.98 8.70
N ASP A 16 1.59 -15.16 8.72
CA ASP A 16 2.46 -14.41 7.83
C ASP A 16 1.98 -14.63 6.38
N PRO A 17 1.90 -13.55 5.57
CA PRO A 17 1.51 -13.68 4.18
C PRO A 17 2.45 -14.67 3.49
N VAL A 18 1.88 -15.67 2.81
CA VAL A 18 2.63 -16.62 2.00
C VAL A 18 2.39 -16.32 0.52
N GLY A 19 3.48 -16.26 -0.26
CA GLY A 19 3.42 -16.06 -1.70
C GLY A 19 4.20 -14.85 -2.20
N LEU A 20 4.26 -14.76 -3.53
CA LEU A 20 4.93 -13.71 -4.29
C LEU A 20 3.95 -13.14 -5.30
N TYR A 21 3.91 -11.82 -5.41
CA TYR A 21 3.24 -11.10 -6.47
C TYR A 21 4.28 -10.43 -7.37
N GLU A 22 4.50 -11.01 -8.55
CA GLU A 22 5.50 -10.55 -9.51
C GLU A 22 4.99 -9.39 -10.40
N GLY A 23 3.71 -9.01 -10.28
CA GLY A 23 3.16 -7.87 -11.00
C GLY A 23 3.63 -6.52 -10.43
N PRO A 24 3.28 -5.41 -11.11
CA PRO A 24 3.57 -4.07 -10.60
C PRO A 24 2.72 -3.79 -9.35
N ALA A 25 3.38 -3.32 -8.29
CA ALA A 25 2.74 -2.91 -7.04
C ALA A 25 3.28 -1.53 -6.63
N VAL A 26 2.40 -0.57 -6.40
CA VAL A 26 2.80 0.78 -5.97
C VAL A 26 2.16 1.10 -4.63
N PHE A 27 2.99 1.48 -3.66
CA PHE A 27 2.59 1.85 -2.32
C PHE A 27 2.75 3.35 -2.12
N LEU A 28 1.66 4.04 -1.77
CA LEU A 28 1.67 5.47 -1.46
C LEU A 28 1.85 5.67 0.05
N ILE A 29 2.87 6.43 0.47
CA ILE A 29 3.29 6.53 1.87
C ILE A 29 3.32 7.99 2.32
N GLY A 30 2.60 8.31 3.39
CA GLY A 30 2.74 9.61 4.05
C GLY A 30 3.95 9.64 4.98
N THR A 31 4.86 10.61 4.82
CA THR A 31 6.10 10.66 5.62
C THR A 31 5.91 11.05 7.09
N LYS A 32 4.71 11.53 7.46
CA LYS A 32 4.29 11.82 8.85
C LYS A 32 3.25 10.82 9.37
N SER A 33 2.99 9.75 8.62
CA SER A 33 2.11 8.68 9.09
C SER A 33 2.64 8.08 10.39
N VAL A 34 1.73 7.76 11.32
CA VAL A 34 2.07 7.02 12.54
C VAL A 34 2.45 5.56 12.25
N MET A 35 2.11 5.08 11.06
CA MET A 35 2.54 3.78 10.56
C MET A 35 3.92 3.94 9.93
N ASP A 36 4.94 3.32 10.53
CA ASP A 36 6.31 3.34 10.02
C ASP A 36 6.47 2.39 8.81
N MET A 37 5.99 2.84 7.66
CA MET A 37 6.07 2.03 6.44
C MET A 37 7.50 1.75 5.99
N ARG A 38 8.48 2.59 6.37
CA ARG A 38 9.88 2.44 5.93
C ARG A 38 10.52 1.20 6.54
N SER A 39 10.30 0.93 7.82
CA SER A 39 10.79 -0.31 8.44
C SER A 39 10.12 -1.56 7.87
N HIS A 40 8.92 -1.43 7.31
CA HIS A 40 8.21 -2.53 6.64
C HIS A 40 8.58 -2.73 5.17
N MET A 41 9.23 -1.77 4.49
CA MET A 41 9.60 -1.88 3.07
C MET A 41 10.39 -3.16 2.73
N PRO A 42 11.40 -3.60 3.51
CA PRO A 42 12.12 -4.83 3.22
C PRO A 42 11.20 -6.07 3.24
N HIS A 43 10.29 -6.14 4.22
CA HIS A 43 9.34 -7.23 4.32
C HIS A 43 8.34 -7.21 3.15
N ILE A 44 7.83 -6.02 2.78
CA ILE A 44 6.96 -5.85 1.61
C ILE A 44 7.66 -6.32 0.33
N ARG A 45 8.93 -5.94 0.11
CA ARG A 45 9.71 -6.40 -1.07
C ARG A 45 9.92 -7.90 -1.10
N GLY A 46 9.89 -8.58 0.06
CA GLY A 46 9.91 -10.03 0.14
C GLY A 46 8.69 -10.70 -0.52
N HIS A 47 7.56 -10.01 -0.59
CA HIS A 47 6.31 -10.50 -1.21
C HIS A 47 5.99 -9.82 -2.54
N PHE A 48 6.45 -8.59 -2.73
CA PHE A 48 6.22 -7.75 -3.90
C PHE A 48 7.58 -7.31 -4.47
N PRO A 49 8.32 -8.18 -5.18
CA PRO A 49 9.67 -7.88 -5.67
C PRO A 49 9.73 -6.62 -6.55
N ASN A 50 8.65 -6.35 -7.30
CA ASN A 50 8.51 -5.20 -8.18
C ASN A 50 7.81 -4.01 -7.51
N ALA A 51 7.83 -3.94 -6.17
CA ALA A 51 7.23 -2.83 -5.43
C ALA A 51 7.94 -1.49 -5.68
N GLU A 52 7.14 -0.48 -5.97
CA GLU A 52 7.50 0.94 -5.98
C GLU A 52 6.87 1.63 -4.79
N PHE A 53 7.60 2.57 -4.20
CA PHE A 53 7.14 3.35 -3.05
C PHE A 53 7.17 4.82 -3.41
N ILE A 54 6.01 5.48 -3.33
CA ILE A 54 5.87 6.91 -3.61
C ILE A 54 5.57 7.62 -2.28
N GLU A 55 6.49 8.47 -1.84
CA GLU A 55 6.35 9.19 -0.59
C GLU A 55 5.68 10.56 -0.79
N PHE A 56 4.63 10.81 -0.02
CA PHE A 56 3.94 12.10 0.10
C PHE A 56 4.53 12.84 1.31
N VAL A 57 5.39 13.82 1.02
CA VAL A 57 6.06 14.62 2.05
C VAL A 57 5.03 15.39 2.88
N GLY A 58 5.06 15.19 4.20
CA GLY A 58 4.11 15.82 5.13
C GLY A 58 2.77 15.09 5.24
N GLY A 59 2.59 13.99 4.51
CA GLY A 59 1.36 13.19 4.55
C GLY A 59 1.22 12.32 5.77
N TYR A 60 0.00 12.23 6.29
CA TYR A 60 -0.40 11.27 7.32
C TYR A 60 -0.96 10.00 6.67
N HIS A 61 -1.74 9.22 7.42
CA HIS A 61 -2.30 7.95 6.96
C HIS A 61 -3.33 8.13 5.83
N SER A 62 -4.24 9.08 5.97
CA SER A 62 -5.34 9.30 5.01
C SER A 62 -4.94 10.24 3.88
N LEU A 63 -3.96 9.84 3.07
CA LEU A 63 -3.45 10.65 1.95
C LEU A 63 -4.55 11.12 1.00
N HIS A 64 -5.48 10.24 0.66
CA HIS A 64 -6.62 10.56 -0.23
C HIS A 64 -7.55 11.65 0.32
N ALA A 65 -7.59 11.85 1.63
CA ALA A 65 -8.37 12.92 2.26
C ALA A 65 -7.55 14.21 2.42
N GLN A 66 -6.24 14.08 2.66
CA GLN A 66 -5.33 15.21 2.87
C GLN A 66 -4.88 15.87 1.55
N PHE A 67 -4.51 15.07 0.56
CA PHE A 67 -3.97 15.45 -0.75
C PHE A 67 -4.83 14.83 -1.84
N ARG A 68 -6.09 15.27 -1.91
CA ARG A 68 -7.11 14.62 -2.73
C ARG A 68 -6.72 14.60 -4.21
N GLU A 69 -6.30 15.74 -4.74
CA GLU A 69 -5.96 15.88 -6.17
C GLU A 69 -4.64 15.18 -6.47
N GLU A 70 -3.62 15.39 -5.65
CA GLU A 70 -2.30 14.81 -5.85
C GLU A 70 -2.32 13.28 -5.73
N THR A 71 -3.12 12.75 -4.81
CA THR A 71 -3.31 11.29 -4.70
C THR A 71 -4.00 10.75 -5.95
N ALA A 72 -5.04 11.41 -6.45
CA ALA A 72 -5.75 10.99 -7.65
C ALA A 72 -4.83 11.05 -8.89
N ASP A 73 -4.10 12.14 -9.07
CA ASP A 73 -3.15 12.31 -10.18
C ASP A 73 -2.05 11.26 -10.14
N THR A 74 -1.52 10.97 -8.96
CA THR A 74 -0.50 9.92 -8.78
C THR A 74 -1.05 8.55 -9.18
N VAL A 75 -2.30 8.22 -8.81
CA VAL A 75 -2.94 6.96 -9.22
C VAL A 75 -3.07 6.90 -10.74
N VAL A 76 -3.54 7.97 -11.40
CA VAL A 76 -3.66 8.03 -12.86
C VAL A 76 -2.29 7.85 -13.54
N GLN A 77 -1.24 8.50 -13.02
CA GLN A 77 0.12 8.33 -13.53
C GLN A 77 0.60 6.88 -13.42
N VAL A 78 0.34 6.21 -12.29
CA VAL A 78 0.68 4.80 -12.08
C VAL A 78 -0.06 3.89 -13.07
N LEU A 79 -1.36 4.09 -13.23
CA LEU A 79 -2.17 3.29 -14.15
C LEU A 79 -1.68 3.45 -15.60
N ASN A 80 -1.41 4.68 -16.03
CA ASN A 80 -0.85 4.96 -17.35
C ASN A 80 0.55 4.35 -17.53
N LYS A 81 1.42 4.43 -16.51
CA LYS A 81 2.78 3.87 -16.54
C LYS A 81 2.77 2.36 -16.79
N TYR A 82 1.83 1.64 -16.17
CA TYR A 82 1.72 0.19 -16.31
C TYR A 82 0.70 -0.26 -17.37
N ASN A 83 0.06 0.69 -18.06
CA ASN A 83 -0.93 0.45 -19.10
C ASN A 83 -2.09 -0.47 -18.62
N ILE A 84 -2.61 -0.15 -17.43
CA ILE A 84 -3.71 -0.85 -16.72
C ILE A 84 -5.01 -0.05 -16.85
#